data_AF-A0A2G2K5K5-F1
#
_entry.id   AF-A0A2G2K5K5-F1
#
_cell.length_a   1.000
_cell.length_b   1.000
_cell.length_c   1.000
_cell.angle_alpha   90.00
_cell.angle_beta   90.00
_cell.angle_gamma   90.00
#
_symmetry.space_group_name_H-M   'P 1'
#
loop_
_entity.id
_entity.type
_entity.pdbx_description
1 polymer ?
#
loop_
_entity_poly.entity_id
_entity_poly.type
_entity_poly.pdbx_seq_one_letter_code
_entity_poly.pdbx_strand_id
1 'polypeptide(L)'
;MKKLITLFTMLFILISSIAFSQQAKEFNLPPRTKFMPKLYQEIDYSYKLNDLSLNEAVTKNFLNKFTETDLDKLKMNDNVTYNYYKAAQNYFRSLSDTVKKKFTVEELWHVYIYDQKLKNKLKIINEQ
;
A
#
# COMPACT_ATOMS: atom_id res chain seq x y z
N MET A 1 -39.42 40.66 -8.18
CA MET A 1 -38.01 40.75 -7.75
C MET A 1 -37.69 39.92 -6.50
N LYS A 2 -38.49 39.97 -5.41
CA LYS A 2 -38.22 39.19 -4.17
C LYS A 2 -38.18 37.66 -4.34
N LYS A 3 -38.95 37.09 -5.27
CA LYS A 3 -38.98 35.64 -5.56
C LYS A 3 -37.76 35.10 -6.30
N LEU A 4 -37.00 35.95 -7.01
CA LEU A 4 -35.77 35.54 -7.71
C LEU A 4 -34.61 35.38 -6.72
N ILE A 5 -34.60 36.20 -5.66
CA ILE A 5 -33.56 36.20 -4.63
C ILE A 5 -33.64 34.92 -3.78
N THR A 6 -34.85 34.46 -3.46
CA THR A 6 -35.07 33.21 -2.71
C THR A 6 -34.67 31.96 -3.50
N LEU A 7 -34.81 31.97 -4.82
CA LEU A 7 -34.37 30.85 -5.66
C LEU A 7 -32.84 30.78 -5.74
N PHE A 8 -32.17 31.94 -5.78
CA PHE A 8 -30.71 32.02 -5.84
C PHE A 8 -30.04 31.61 -4.53
N THR A 9 -30.64 31.91 -3.37
CA THR A 9 -30.13 31.46 -2.06
C THR A 9 -30.32 29.97 -1.83
N MET A 10 -31.39 29.37 -2.37
CA MET A 10 -31.62 27.92 -2.27
C MET A 10 -30.63 27.12 -3.14
N LEU A 11 -30.22 27.66 -4.29
CA LEU A 11 -29.24 27.04 -5.18
C LEU A 11 -27.84 26.99 -4.55
N PHE A 12 -27.47 27.99 -3.74
CA PHE A 12 -26.15 28.07 -3.10
C PHE A 12 -25.94 27.05 -1.97
N ILE A 13 -27.03 26.62 -1.31
CA ILE A 13 -26.95 25.64 -0.21
C ILE A 13 -26.64 24.22 -0.75
N LEU A 14 -27.10 23.90 -1.96
CA LEU A 14 -26.95 22.56 -2.57
C LEU A 14 -25.54 22.26 -3.10
N ILE A 15 -24.70 23.28 -3.32
CA ILE A 15 -23.34 23.09 -3.86
C ILE A 15 -22.31 22.85 -2.75
N SER A 16 -22.65 23.18 -1.49
CA SER A 16 -21.72 23.09 -0.35
C SER A 16 -21.40 21.66 0.08
N SER A 17 -22.16 20.66 -0.38
CA SER A 17 -21.98 19.25 0.01
C SER A 17 -20.94 18.49 -0.81
N ILE A 18 -20.36 19.10 -1.86
CA ILE A 18 -19.32 18.48 -2.68
C ILE A 18 -17.93 18.87 -2.14
N ALA A 19 -17.76 18.83 -0.82
CA ALA A 19 -16.44 18.67 -0.24
C ALA A 19 -16.08 17.19 -0.43
N PHE A 20 -15.54 16.85 -1.61
CA PHE A 20 -14.89 15.57 -1.83
C PHE A 20 -13.91 15.35 -0.67
N SER A 21 -14.25 14.41 0.21
CA SER A 21 -13.29 13.78 1.09
C SER A 21 -12.25 13.12 0.20
N GLN A 22 -11.20 13.87 -0.16
CA GLN A 22 -9.96 13.28 -0.61
C GLN A 22 -9.41 12.54 0.60
N GLN A 23 -9.92 11.31 0.77
CA GLN A 23 -9.46 10.40 1.80
C GLN A 23 -7.94 10.29 1.58
N ALA A 24 -7.16 10.82 2.51
CA ALA A 24 -5.71 10.77 2.41
C ALA A 24 -5.33 9.31 2.18
N LYS A 25 -4.65 9.01 1.07
CA LYS A 25 -4.15 7.65 0.82
C LYS A 25 -3.29 7.26 2.01
N GLU A 26 -3.75 6.28 2.77
CA GLU A 26 -3.04 5.80 3.95
C GLU A 26 -1.90 4.91 3.48
N PHE A 27 -0.69 5.48 3.41
CA PHE A 27 0.51 4.73 3.07
C PHE A 27 1.11 4.10 4.32
N ASN A 28 1.56 2.85 4.17
CA ASN A 28 2.30 2.13 5.21
C ASN A 28 3.79 2.39 5.04
N LEU A 29 4.18 3.66 5.17
CA LEU A 29 5.55 4.10 5.01
C LEU A 29 6.44 3.55 6.13
N PRO A 30 7.73 3.28 5.85
CA PRO A 30 8.69 3.00 6.92
C PRO A 30 8.72 4.13 7.95
N PRO A 31 8.97 3.84 9.24
CA PRO A 31 9.02 4.86 10.28
C PRO A 31 9.97 6.00 9.93
N ARG A 32 9.61 7.22 10.35
CA ARG A 32 10.39 8.46 10.13
C ARG A 32 10.56 8.88 8.66
N THR A 33 9.96 8.17 7.71
CA THR A 33 9.90 8.61 6.31
C THR A 33 8.66 9.46 6.07
N LYS A 34 8.79 10.43 5.17
CA LYS A 34 7.67 11.29 4.74
C LYS A 34 7.31 10.95 3.31
N PHE A 35 6.02 10.95 3.00
CA PHE A 35 5.57 10.82 1.62
C PHE A 35 6.08 11.99 0.78
N MET A 36 6.65 11.70 -0.38
CA MET A 36 7.15 12.71 -1.32
C MET A 36 6.38 12.60 -2.64
N PRO A 37 5.26 13.35 -2.82
CA PRO A 37 4.40 13.22 -4.00
C PRO A 37 5.13 13.39 -5.33
N LYS A 38 6.13 14.26 -5.38
CA LYS A 38 6.90 14.54 -6.61
C LYS A 38 7.74 13.37 -7.10
N LEU A 39 8.08 12.44 -6.22
CA LEU A 39 8.88 11.25 -6.54
C LEU A 39 8.02 9.98 -6.63
N TYR A 40 6.74 10.09 -6.29
CA TYR A 40 5.82 8.96 -6.30
C TYR A 40 5.20 8.79 -7.68
N GLN A 41 5.34 7.59 -8.21
CA GLN A 41 4.56 7.13 -9.36
C GLN A 41 3.58 6.08 -8.87
N GLU A 42 2.30 6.31 -9.16
CA GLU A 42 1.27 5.31 -8.92
C GLU A 42 1.42 4.19 -9.94
N ILE A 43 1.65 2.98 -9.44
CA ILE A 43 1.74 1.77 -10.25
C ILE A 43 0.63 0.83 -9.78
N ASP A 44 -0.31 0.53 -10.67
CA ASP A 44 -1.34 -0.47 -10.40
C ASP A 44 -0.78 -1.86 -10.69
N TYR A 45 -0.63 -2.68 -9.65
CA TYR A 45 -0.19 -4.07 -9.75
C TYR A 45 -1.36 -5.07 -9.74
N SER A 46 -2.60 -4.61 -9.64
CA SER A 46 -3.78 -5.49 -9.54
C SER A 46 -4.03 -6.30 -10.80
N TYR A 47 -3.59 -5.81 -11.97
CA TYR A 47 -3.73 -6.52 -13.25
C TYR A 47 -3.04 -7.89 -13.26
N LYS A 48 -1.94 -8.05 -12.51
CA LYS A 48 -1.21 -9.33 -12.43
C LYS A 48 -2.03 -10.47 -11.83
N LEU A 49 -3.08 -10.15 -11.09
CA LEU A 49 -3.98 -11.18 -10.55
C LEU A 49 -4.76 -11.93 -11.63
N ASN A 50 -4.98 -11.29 -12.78
CA ASN A 50 -5.68 -11.90 -13.91
C ASN A 50 -4.73 -12.54 -14.92
N ASP A 51 -3.43 -12.25 -14.82
CA ASP A 51 -2.41 -12.92 -15.62
C ASP A 51 -2.35 -14.40 -15.22
N LEU A 52 -2.17 -15.31 -16.18
CA LEU A 52 -1.97 -16.74 -15.91
C LEU A 52 -0.50 -17.09 -15.65
N SER A 53 0.42 -16.16 -15.93
CA SER A 53 1.84 -16.38 -15.71
C SER A 53 2.18 -16.51 -14.22
N LEU A 54 3.07 -17.47 -13.92
CA LEU A 54 3.55 -17.83 -12.57
C LEU A 54 5.08 -18.01 -12.65
N ASN A 55 5.77 -16.91 -12.94
CA ASN A 55 7.17 -16.94 -13.37
C ASN A 55 8.16 -16.76 -12.21
N GLU A 56 7.69 -16.38 -11.03
CA GLU A 56 8.55 -16.07 -9.88
C GLU A 56 8.75 -17.28 -8.97
N ALA A 57 9.93 -17.38 -8.35
CA ALA A 57 10.20 -18.38 -7.34
C ALA A 57 9.34 -18.16 -6.09
N VAL A 58 8.81 -19.22 -5.47
CA VAL A 58 8.04 -19.10 -4.21
C VAL A 58 8.93 -18.58 -3.09
N THR A 59 10.11 -19.19 -2.92
CA THR A 59 11.07 -18.82 -1.88
C THR A 59 11.82 -17.57 -2.31
N LYS A 60 11.58 -16.46 -1.59
CA LYS A 60 12.22 -15.16 -1.83
C LYS A 60 12.83 -14.59 -0.56
N ASN A 61 13.95 -13.89 -0.70
CA ASN A 61 14.50 -13.08 0.38
C ASN A 61 13.91 -11.65 0.33
N PHE A 62 12.83 -11.43 1.07
CA PHE A 62 12.16 -10.11 1.14
C PHE A 62 12.96 -9.03 1.86
N LEU A 63 13.99 -9.40 2.64
CA LEU A 63 14.87 -8.48 3.36
C LEU A 63 16.30 -8.51 2.78
N ASN A 64 16.46 -8.83 1.49
CA ASN A 64 17.77 -8.92 0.84
C ASN A 64 18.61 -7.63 0.91
N LYS A 65 18.00 -6.49 1.20
CA LYS A 65 18.66 -5.20 1.41
C LYS A 65 19.32 -5.07 2.80
N PHE A 66 19.04 -5.97 3.74
CA PHE A 66 19.60 -5.97 5.08
C PHE A 66 20.49 -7.18 5.28
N THR A 67 21.67 -6.96 5.85
CA THR A 67 22.46 -8.04 6.45
C THR A 67 21.88 -8.43 7.80
N GLU A 68 22.26 -9.60 8.34
CA GLU A 68 21.87 -10.00 9.70
C GLU A 68 22.33 -8.97 10.73
N THR A 69 23.57 -8.48 10.58
CA THR A 69 24.14 -7.40 11.39
C THR A 69 23.30 -6.12 11.35
N ASP A 70 22.73 -5.76 10.19
CA ASP A 70 21.87 -4.57 10.07
C ASP A 70 20.56 -4.76 10.83
N LEU A 71 19.97 -5.96 10.76
CA LEU A 71 18.75 -6.28 11.50
C LEU A 71 18.98 -6.29 13.01
N ASP A 72 20.12 -6.79 13.48
CA ASP A 72 20.49 -6.77 14.89
C ASP A 72 20.70 -5.34 15.39
N LYS A 73 21.39 -4.50 14.61
CA LYS A 73 21.53 -3.07 14.91
C LYS A 73 20.19 -2.36 14.96
N LEU A 74 19.28 -2.64 14.03
CA LEU A 74 17.92 -2.09 14.04
C LEU A 74 17.17 -2.54 15.29
N LYS A 75 17.25 -3.81 15.66
CA LYS A 75 16.60 -4.35 16.86
C LYS A 75 17.07 -3.65 18.14
N MET A 76 18.38 -3.36 18.25
CA MET A 76 18.96 -2.70 19.42
C MET A 76 18.70 -1.19 19.46
N ASN A 77 18.81 -0.51 18.31
CA ASN A 77 18.90 0.96 18.27
C ASN A 77 17.62 1.64 17.75
N ASP A 78 16.79 0.93 16.98
CA ASP A 78 15.55 1.46 16.40
C ASP A 78 14.47 0.38 16.29
N ASN A 79 13.96 -0.02 17.46
CA ASN A 79 12.95 -1.07 17.59
C ASN A 79 11.68 -0.77 16.76
N VAL A 80 11.33 0.51 16.57
CA VAL A 80 10.15 0.89 15.76
C VAL A 80 10.37 0.51 14.29
N THR A 81 11.53 0.88 13.74
CA THR A 81 11.92 0.51 12.38
C THR A 81 12.10 -1.01 12.23
N TYR A 82 12.71 -1.67 13.22
CA TYR A 82 12.81 -3.13 13.25
C TYR A 82 11.43 -3.81 13.16
N ASN A 83 10.48 -3.37 13.99
CA ASN A 83 9.13 -3.94 14.03
C ASN A 83 8.38 -3.73 12.72
N TYR A 84 8.60 -2.62 12.03
CA TYR A 84 8.04 -2.39 10.69
C TYR A 84 8.51 -3.44 9.68
N TYR A 85 9.83 -3.68 9.59
CA TYR A 85 10.38 -4.69 8.68
C TYR A 85 10.00 -6.12 9.09
N LYS A 86 9.87 -6.37 10.40
CA LYS A 86 9.40 -7.65 10.92
C LYS A 86 7.94 -7.91 10.52
N ALA A 87 7.08 -6.90 10.65
CA ALA A 87 5.68 -6.98 10.22
C ALA A 87 5.57 -7.22 8.70
N ALA A 88 6.39 -6.53 7.90
CA ALA A 88 6.46 -6.75 6.46
C ALA A 88 6.86 -8.19 6.11
N GLN A 89 7.91 -8.71 6.76
CA GLN A 89 8.36 -10.09 6.58
C GLN A 89 7.26 -11.10 6.92
N ASN A 90 6.54 -10.89 8.03
CA ASN A 90 5.42 -11.75 8.42
C ASN A 90 4.29 -11.70 7.38
N TYR A 91 3.96 -10.50 6.89
CA TYR A 91 2.99 -10.32 5.82
C TYR A 91 3.40 -11.11 4.55
N PHE A 92 4.61 -10.93 4.04
CA PHE A 92 5.04 -11.62 2.81
C PHE A 92 5.09 -13.15 2.96
N ARG A 93 5.47 -13.64 4.15
CA ARG A 93 5.43 -15.07 4.45
C ARG A 93 4.02 -15.63 4.43
N SER A 94 3.04 -14.85 4.89
CA SER A 94 1.62 -15.25 4.94
C SER A 94 0.90 -15.26 3.60
N LEU A 95 1.50 -14.71 2.53
CA LEU A 95 0.93 -14.76 1.19
C LEU A 95 0.94 -16.19 0.62
N SER A 96 -0.05 -16.54 -0.18
CA SER A 96 -0.10 -17.82 -0.88
C SER A 96 1.01 -17.98 -1.91
N ASP A 97 1.33 -19.22 -2.27
CA ASP A 97 2.32 -19.49 -3.30
C ASP A 97 1.91 -18.92 -4.66
N THR A 98 0.62 -18.88 -4.97
CA THR A 98 0.08 -18.22 -6.16
C THR A 98 0.46 -16.75 -6.21
N VAL A 99 0.25 -16.01 -5.11
CA VAL A 99 0.64 -14.59 -5.04
C VAL A 99 2.16 -14.46 -5.15
N LYS A 100 2.92 -15.27 -4.41
CA LYS A 100 4.38 -15.24 -4.49
C LYS A 100 4.84 -15.48 -5.94
N LYS A 101 4.31 -16.45 -6.67
CA LYS A 101 4.71 -16.74 -8.05
C LYS A 101 4.35 -15.65 -9.07
N LYS A 102 3.44 -14.72 -8.75
CA LYS A 102 3.02 -13.63 -9.64
C LYS A 102 3.82 -12.34 -9.48
N PHE A 103 4.29 -12.07 -8.27
CA PHE A 103 4.92 -10.79 -7.93
C PHE A 103 6.38 -10.95 -7.57
N THR A 104 7.20 -10.02 -8.05
CA THR A 104 8.59 -9.90 -7.63
C THR A 104 8.68 -9.37 -6.18
N VAL A 105 9.87 -9.43 -5.58
CA VAL A 105 10.10 -8.83 -4.24
C VAL A 105 9.78 -7.33 -4.24
N GLU A 106 10.20 -6.61 -5.28
CA GLU A 106 10.07 -5.16 -5.36
C GLU A 106 8.61 -4.73 -5.51
N GLU A 107 7.85 -5.48 -6.31
CA GLU A 107 6.41 -5.22 -6.51
C GLU A 107 5.63 -5.47 -5.22
N LEU A 108 5.94 -6.56 -4.49
CA LEU A 108 5.32 -6.84 -3.20
C LEU A 108 5.64 -5.75 -2.17
N TRP A 109 6.86 -5.21 -2.18
CA TRP A 109 7.23 -4.06 -1.36
C TRP A 109 6.46 -2.80 -1.75
N HIS A 110 6.35 -2.51 -3.05
CA HIS A 110 5.57 -1.37 -3.54
C HIS A 110 4.12 -1.46 -3.05
N VAL A 111 3.48 -2.62 -3.22
CA VAL A 111 2.12 -2.86 -2.73
C VAL A 111 2.03 -2.69 -1.22
N TYR A 112 2.96 -3.30 -0.47
CA TYR A 112 2.96 -3.23 0.99
C TYR A 112 3.04 -1.79 1.52
N ILE A 113 3.79 -0.92 0.84
CA ILE A 113 3.99 0.49 1.22
C ILE A 113 2.83 1.36 0.73
N TYR A 114 2.48 1.28 -0.56
CA TYR A 114 1.67 2.29 -1.24
C TYR A 114 0.22 1.88 -1.55
N ASP A 115 -0.09 0.58 -1.61
CA ASP A 115 -1.43 0.11 -1.99
C ASP A 115 -2.02 -0.82 -0.93
N GLN A 116 -2.61 -0.23 0.11
CA GLN A 116 -3.22 -0.99 1.21
C GLN A 116 -4.44 -1.79 0.77
N LYS A 117 -5.15 -1.34 -0.29
CA LYS A 117 -6.30 -2.06 -0.82
C LYS A 117 -5.86 -3.36 -1.47
N LEU A 118 -4.85 -3.31 -2.34
CA LEU A 118 -4.28 -4.50 -2.96
C LEU A 118 -3.57 -5.38 -1.93
N LYS A 119 -2.79 -4.81 -1.00
CA LYS A 119 -2.17 -5.56 0.11
C LYS A 119 -3.18 -6.44 0.86
N ASN A 120 -4.34 -5.86 1.22
CA ASN A 120 -5.39 -6.61 1.90
C ASN A 120 -6.03 -7.68 1.00
N LYS A 121 -6.21 -7.37 -0.29
CA LYS A 121 -6.69 -8.34 -1.28
C LYS A 121 -5.73 -9.51 -1.46
N LEU A 122 -4.42 -9.28 -1.50
CA LEU A 122 -3.42 -10.34 -1.65
C LEU A 122 -3.43 -11.33 -0.48
N LYS A 123 -3.72 -10.85 0.73
CA LYS A 123 -3.78 -11.68 1.94
C LYS A 123 -4.90 -12.73 1.92
N ILE A 124 -5.97 -12.49 1.18
CA ILE A 124 -7.14 -13.38 1.12
C ILE A 124 -7.14 -14.31 -0.10
N ILE A 125 -6.16 -14.17 -1.01
CA ILE A 125 -6.03 -15.06 -2.16
C ILE A 125 -5.43 -16.37 -1.66
N ASN A 126 -6.28 -17.36 -1.48
CA ASN A 126 -5.88 -18.71 -1.11
C ASN A 126 -5.37 -19.48 -2.32
N GLU A 127 -4.61 -20.54 -2.05
CA GLU A 127 -4.26 -21.56 -3.03
C GLU A 127 -5.57 -22.23 -3.49
N GLN A 128 -5.93 -22.08 -4.76
CA GLN A 128 -6.93 -22.91 -5.41
C GLN A 128 -6.31 -24.26 -5.77
#